data_AF-A0A6N2R4D1-F1
#
_entry.id   AF-A0A6N2R4D1-F1
#
_cell.length_a   1.000
_cell.length_b   1.000
_cell.length_c   1.000
_cell.angle_alpha   90.00
_cell.angle_beta   90.00
_cell.angle_gamma   90.00
#
_symmetry.space_group_name_H-M   'P 1'
#
loop_
_entity.id
_entity.type
_entity.pdbx_description
1 polymer ?
#
loop_
_entity_poly.entity_id
_entity_poly.type
_entity_poly.pdbx_seq_one_letter_code
_entity_poly.pdbx_strand_id
1 'polypeptide(L)'
;MTTEELSALAYQNAPAPKGLEPCALLCYEALRGVYQLHRAGLLPEETAKSRKGDLAKAYAGAQRQRDLSRTAYAQYQEAIRRAGTRKSEIVLAFQAGKPAGEILPLALDCIAAMTGEDAFPQLCQRAGERGKKEEMDR
;
A
#
# COMPACT_ATOMS: atom_id res chain seq x y z
N MET A 1 -11.81 -14.13 -1.38
CA MET A 1 -12.76 -15.05 -0.73
C MET A 1 -13.28 -14.34 0.50
N THR A 2 -14.58 -14.33 0.71
CA THR A 2 -15.19 -13.62 1.84
C THR A 2 -15.16 -14.47 3.10
N THR A 3 -15.40 -13.84 4.26
CA THR A 3 -15.52 -14.59 5.51
C THR A 3 -16.70 -15.57 5.47
N GLU A 4 -17.79 -15.22 4.79
CA GLU A 4 -18.98 -16.06 4.64
C GLU A 4 -18.68 -17.32 3.84
N GLU A 5 -17.93 -17.20 2.74
CA GLU A 5 -17.47 -18.33 1.92
C GLU A 5 -16.55 -19.27 2.72
N LEU A 6 -15.58 -18.70 3.44
CA LEU A 6 -14.67 -19.47 4.32
C LEU A 6 -15.45 -20.17 5.43
N SER A 7 -16.42 -19.49 6.02
CA SER A 7 -17.27 -20.00 7.09
C SER A 7 -18.18 -21.15 6.61
N ALA A 8 -18.75 -21.04 5.41
CA ALA A 8 -19.55 -22.10 4.80
C ALA A 8 -18.72 -23.37 4.55
N LEU A 9 -17.51 -23.22 3.98
CA LEU A 9 -16.58 -24.34 3.76
C LEU A 9 -16.14 -24.98 5.09
N ALA A 10 -15.79 -24.16 6.08
CA ALA A 10 -15.40 -24.61 7.41
C ALA A 10 -16.54 -25.35 8.12
N TYR A 11 -17.77 -24.85 8.01
CA TYR A 11 -18.96 -25.51 8.53
C TYR A 11 -19.16 -26.89 7.88
N GLN A 12 -19.01 -26.98 6.56
CA GLN A 12 -19.15 -28.27 5.86
C GLN A 12 -17.98 -29.24 6.13
N ASN A 13 -16.93 -28.79 6.84
CA ASN A 13 -15.68 -29.54 7.00
C ASN A 13 -15.08 -29.95 5.63
N ALA A 14 -15.37 -29.16 4.58
CA ALA A 14 -14.85 -29.35 3.24
C ALA A 14 -13.35 -29.02 3.23
N PRO A 15 -12.52 -29.65 2.39
CA PRO A 15 -11.09 -29.34 2.32
C PRO A 15 -10.84 -27.87 1.94
N ALA A 16 -9.75 -27.30 2.48
CA ALA A 16 -9.32 -25.96 2.13
C ALA A 16 -9.08 -25.83 0.60
N PRO A 17 -9.63 -24.81 -0.06
CA PRO A 17 -9.32 -24.52 -1.45
C PRO A 17 -7.80 -24.36 -1.68
N LYS A 18 -7.31 -24.94 -2.77
CA LYS A 18 -5.90 -24.79 -3.17
C LYS A 18 -5.60 -23.33 -3.51
N GLY A 19 -4.42 -22.85 -3.11
CA GLY A 19 -3.97 -21.49 -3.40
C GLY A 19 -4.64 -20.41 -2.54
N LEU A 20 -5.28 -20.80 -1.44
CA LEU A 20 -5.71 -19.85 -0.42
C LEU A 20 -4.52 -19.01 0.06
N GLU A 21 -4.73 -17.71 0.12
CA GLU A 21 -3.76 -16.79 0.71
C GLU A 21 -3.62 -17.06 2.22
N PRO A 22 -2.42 -16.87 2.82
CA PRO A 22 -2.16 -17.27 4.20
C PRO A 22 -3.18 -16.78 5.24
N CYS A 23 -3.59 -15.51 5.22
CA CYS A 23 -4.59 -15.01 6.18
C CYS A 23 -5.95 -15.68 5.98
N ALA A 24 -6.35 -15.93 4.74
CA ALA A 24 -7.59 -16.64 4.43
C ALA A 24 -7.55 -18.12 4.88
N LEU A 25 -6.41 -18.80 4.71
CA LEU A 25 -6.20 -20.17 5.19
C LEU A 25 -6.30 -20.25 6.72
N LEU A 26 -5.63 -19.33 7.42
CA LEU A 26 -5.68 -19.26 8.89
C LEU A 26 -7.10 -19.00 9.40
N CYS A 27 -7.84 -18.09 8.75
CA CYS A 27 -9.24 -17.83 9.09
C CYS A 27 -10.10 -19.09 8.89
N TYR A 28 -9.95 -19.78 7.75
CA TYR A 28 -10.65 -21.04 7.49
C TYR A 28 -10.36 -22.12 8.54
N GLU A 29 -9.09 -22.38 8.87
CA GLU A 29 -8.74 -23.42 9.85
C GLU A 29 -9.25 -23.07 11.26
N ALA A 30 -9.19 -21.79 11.63
CA ALA A 30 -9.75 -21.33 12.90
C ALA A 30 -11.28 -21.50 12.96
N LEU A 31 -12.00 -21.12 11.89
CA LEU A 31 -13.44 -21.32 11.78
C LEU A 31 -13.80 -22.80 11.83
N ARG A 32 -13.04 -23.65 11.14
CA ARG A 32 -13.22 -25.10 11.12
C ARG A 32 -13.06 -25.69 12.51
N GLY A 33 -12.04 -25.28 13.26
CA GLY A 33 -11.83 -25.66 14.65
C GLY A 33 -13.00 -25.25 15.56
N VAL A 34 -13.52 -24.02 15.40
CA VAL A 34 -14.70 -23.56 16.15
C VAL A 34 -15.92 -24.44 15.86
N TYR A 35 -16.18 -24.78 14.59
CA TYR A 35 -17.31 -25.63 14.21
C TYR A 35 -17.15 -27.07 14.72
N GLN A 36 -15.95 -27.64 14.66
CA GLN A 36 -15.68 -28.99 15.16
C GLN A 36 -15.88 -29.07 16.68
N LEU A 37 -15.32 -28.13 17.43
CA LEU A 37 -15.46 -28.09 18.89
C LEU A 37 -16.92 -27.89 19.31
N HIS A 38 -17.66 -27.02 18.61
CA HIS A 38 -19.08 -26.81 18.87
C HIS A 38 -19.90 -28.08 18.60
N ARG A 39 -19.66 -28.77 17.47
CA ARG A 39 -20.32 -30.03 17.14
C ARG A 39 -20.01 -31.16 18.13
N ALA A 40 -18.81 -31.16 18.69
CA ALA A 40 -18.40 -32.10 19.73
C ALA A 40 -18.99 -31.78 21.12
N GLY A 41 -19.74 -30.69 21.28
CA GLY A 41 -20.25 -30.24 22.58
C GLY A 41 -19.18 -29.66 23.51
N LEU A 42 -17.96 -29.44 23.00
CA LEU A 42 -16.81 -28.93 23.76
C LEU A 42 -16.73 -27.41 23.76
N LEU A 43 -17.58 -26.74 23.00
CA LEU A 43 -17.65 -25.28 22.90
C LEU A 43 -19.13 -24.84 22.92
N PRO A 44 -19.57 -24.07 23.94
CA PRO A 44 -20.94 -23.57 24.00
C PRO A 44 -21.29 -22.68 22.80
N GLU A 45 -22.58 -22.66 22.43
CA GLU A 45 -23.07 -21.94 21.25
C GLU A 45 -22.74 -20.45 21.28
N GLU A 46 -22.97 -19.78 22.41
CA GLU A 46 -22.66 -18.35 22.57
C GLU A 46 -21.15 -18.08 22.43
N THR A 47 -20.31 -18.95 22.98
CA THR A 47 -18.85 -18.84 22.83
C THR A 47 -18.42 -19.08 21.38
N ALA A 48 -19.01 -20.04 20.69
CA ALA A 48 -18.75 -20.31 19.28
C ALA A 48 -19.17 -19.13 18.39
N LYS A 49 -20.33 -18.53 18.68
CA LYS A 49 -20.85 -17.35 17.97
C LYS A 49 -19.92 -16.15 18.16
N SER A 50 -19.49 -15.85 19.39
CA SER A 50 -18.54 -14.78 19.66
C SER A 50 -17.22 -15.00 18.92
N ARG A 51 -16.63 -16.20 19.02
CA ARG A 51 -15.35 -16.51 18.36
C ARG A 51 -15.44 -16.37 16.83
N LYS A 52 -16.53 -16.80 16.20
CA LYS A 52 -16.76 -16.59 14.76
C LYS A 52 -16.80 -15.10 14.42
N GLY A 53 -17.46 -14.28 15.24
CA GLY A 53 -17.51 -12.82 15.08
C GLY A 53 -16.13 -12.17 15.19
N ASP A 54 -15.31 -12.60 16.16
CA ASP A 54 -13.95 -12.08 16.34
C ASP A 54 -13.03 -12.47 15.18
N LEU A 55 -13.13 -13.72 14.71
CA LEU A 55 -12.40 -14.20 13.53
C LEU A 55 -12.78 -13.42 12.27
N ALA A 56 -14.06 -13.12 12.08
CA ALA A 56 -14.54 -12.31 10.96
C ALA A 56 -13.94 -10.90 10.97
N LYS A 57 -13.93 -10.25 12.14
CA LYS A 57 -13.33 -8.92 12.32
C LYS A 57 -11.82 -8.94 12.09
N ALA A 58 -11.12 -9.93 12.64
CA ALA A 58 -9.68 -10.07 12.48
C ALA A 58 -9.30 -10.28 11.02
N TYR A 59 -10.02 -11.14 10.29
CA TYR A 59 -9.78 -11.37 8.88
C TYR A 59 -10.07 -10.13 8.02
N ALA A 60 -11.17 -9.42 8.27
CA ALA A 60 -11.46 -8.17 7.59
C ALA A 60 -10.39 -7.10 7.85
N GLY A 61 -9.90 -7.00 9.10
CA GLY A 61 -8.79 -6.11 9.46
C GLY A 61 -7.49 -6.46 8.70
N ALA A 62 -7.17 -7.75 8.62
CA ALA A 62 -5.98 -8.22 7.89
C ALA A 62 -6.08 -7.93 6.38
N GLN A 63 -7.24 -8.15 5.76
CA GLN A 63 -7.48 -7.80 4.36
C GLN A 63 -7.27 -6.30 4.11
N ARG A 64 -7.89 -5.46 4.94
CA ARG A 64 -7.74 -4.00 4.83
C ARG A 64 -6.28 -3.57 4.95
N GLN A 65 -5.55 -4.12 5.92
CA GLN A 65 -4.13 -3.79 6.12
C GLN A 65 -3.28 -4.22 4.93
N ARG A 66 -3.57 -5.38 4.34
CA ARG A 66 -2.90 -5.87 3.14
C ARG A 66 -3.16 -4.95 1.95
N ASP A 67 -4.39 -4.50 1.73
CA ASP A 67 -4.75 -3.62 0.63
C ASP A 67 -4.09 -2.23 0.76
N LEU A 68 -4.08 -1.69 1.99
CA LEU A 68 -3.36 -0.46 2.31
C LEU A 68 -1.86 -0.60 2.05
N SER A 69 -1.27 -1.69 2.54
CA SER A 69 0.16 -1.97 2.35
C SER A 69 0.50 -2.13 0.87
N ARG A 70 -0.31 -2.86 0.10
CA ARG A 70 -0.12 -3.05 -1.34
C ARG A 70 -0.17 -1.72 -2.09
N THR A 71 -1.11 -0.86 -1.73
CA THR A 71 -1.24 0.48 -2.33
C THR A 71 -0.02 1.35 -2.01
N ALA A 72 0.40 1.37 -0.75
CA ALA A 72 1.59 2.11 -0.31
C ALA A 72 2.87 1.61 -1.01
N TYR A 73 3.05 0.29 -1.11
CA TYR A 73 4.19 -0.29 -1.83
C TYR A 73 4.17 0.04 -3.33
N ALA A 74 3.00 0.03 -3.97
CA ALA A 74 2.88 0.42 -5.38
C ALA A 74 3.28 1.89 -5.60
N GLN A 75 2.82 2.78 -4.73
CA GLN A 75 3.19 4.20 -4.75
C GLN A 75 4.70 4.40 -4.52
N TYR A 76 5.28 3.67 -3.56
CA TYR A 76 6.71 3.71 -3.27
C TYR A 76 7.56 3.23 -4.45
N GLN A 77 7.17 2.12 -5.09
CA GLN A 77 7.87 1.60 -6.27
C GLN A 77 7.81 2.58 -7.44
N GLU A 78 6.66 3.21 -7.65
CA GLU A 78 6.49 4.23 -8.69
C GLU A 78 7.33 5.49 -8.41
N ALA A 79 7.40 5.91 -7.14
CA ALA A 79 8.27 7.01 -6.71
C ALA A 79 9.75 6.72 -7.02
N ILE A 80 10.24 5.53 -6.67
CA ILE A 80 11.60 5.09 -7.02
C ILE A 80 11.83 5.10 -8.53
N ARG A 81 10.86 4.57 -9.31
CA ARG A 81 10.96 4.52 -10.77
C ARG A 81 11.04 5.92 -11.38
N ARG A 82 10.19 6.85 -10.92
CA ARG A 82 10.20 8.26 -11.35
C ARG A 82 11.53 8.92 -11.01
N ALA A 83 12.02 8.80 -9.78
CA ALA A 83 13.29 9.35 -9.35
C ALA A 83 14.48 8.79 -10.16
N GLY A 84 14.49 7.47 -10.39
CA GLY A 84 15.49 6.81 -11.22
C GLY A 84 15.52 7.34 -12.66
N THR A 85 14.34 7.55 -13.26
CA THR A 85 14.19 8.13 -14.60
C THR A 85 14.74 9.56 -14.64
N ARG A 86 14.32 10.42 -13.69
CA ARG A 86 14.80 11.80 -13.61
C ARG A 86 16.30 11.90 -13.40
N LYS A 87 16.88 11.03 -12.57
CA LYS A 87 18.33 10.96 -12.37
C LYS A 87 19.08 10.70 -13.69
N SER A 88 18.59 9.77 -14.51
CA SER A 88 19.17 9.50 -15.83
C SER A 88 19.04 10.68 -16.78
N GLU A 89 17.89 11.35 -16.80
CA GLU A 89 17.66 12.55 -17.63
C GLU A 89 18.60 13.70 -17.24
N ILE A 90 18.83 13.91 -15.94
CA ILE A 90 19.78 14.91 -15.43
C ILE A 90 21.20 14.61 -15.94
N VAL A 91 21.66 13.36 -15.82
CA VAL A 91 23.00 12.96 -16.30
C VAL A 91 23.14 13.20 -17.80
N LEU A 92 22.13 12.82 -18.60
CA LEU A 92 22.13 13.06 -20.05
C LEU A 92 22.14 14.55 -20.38
N ALA A 93 21.39 15.37 -19.64
CA ALA A 93 21.38 16.82 -19.85
C ALA A 93 22.74 17.46 -19.56
N PHE A 94 23.43 17.04 -18.49
CA PHE A 94 24.80 17.48 -18.21
C PHE A 94 25.78 17.06 -19.32
N GLN A 95 25.69 15.81 -19.79
CA GLN A 95 26.55 15.33 -20.89
C GLN A 95 26.31 16.09 -22.20
N ALA A 96 25.07 16.52 -22.45
CA ALA A 96 24.71 17.34 -23.61
C ALA A 96 25.05 18.83 -23.46
N GLY A 97 25.67 19.25 -22.34
CA GLY A 97 26.04 20.65 -22.11
C GLY A 97 24.84 21.58 -21.90
N LYS A 98 23.70 21.05 -21.41
CA LYS A 98 22.51 21.86 -21.15
C LYS A 98 22.74 22.89 -20.04
N PRO A 99 22.16 24.10 -20.15
CA PRO A 99 22.28 25.12 -19.12
C PRO A 99 21.56 24.70 -17.83
N ALA A 100 22.03 25.22 -16.69
CA ALA A 100 21.48 24.90 -15.38
C ALA A 100 19.96 25.15 -15.26
N GLY A 101 19.43 26.16 -15.96
CA GLY A 101 18.00 26.45 -15.98
C GLY A 101 17.13 25.34 -16.59
N GLU A 102 17.67 24.54 -17.51
CA GLU A 102 16.97 23.36 -18.08
C GLU A 102 17.11 22.12 -17.20
N ILE A 103 18.19 22.02 -16.41
CA ILE A 103 18.48 20.88 -15.53
C ILE A 103 17.75 21.00 -14.19
N LEU A 104 17.60 22.21 -13.67
CA LEU A 104 17.02 22.47 -12.36
C LEU A 104 15.60 21.89 -12.20
N PRO A 105 14.66 22.02 -13.16
CA PRO A 105 13.33 21.40 -13.04
C PRO A 105 13.40 19.88 -12.90
N LEU A 106 14.31 19.21 -13.63
CA LEU A 106 14.51 17.76 -13.54
C LEU A 106 15.02 17.35 -12.16
N ALA A 107 15.92 18.15 -11.57
CA ALA A 107 16.44 17.92 -10.22
C ALA A 107 15.35 18.09 -9.15
N LEU A 108 14.51 19.12 -9.27
CA LEU A 108 13.40 19.36 -8.35
C LEU A 108 12.34 18.25 -8.44
N ASP A 109 12.00 17.80 -9.65
CA ASP A 109 11.10 16.66 -9.88
C ASP A 109 11.68 15.37 -9.29
N CYS A 110 13.00 15.17 -9.40
CA CYS A 110 13.69 14.02 -8.81
C CYS A 110 13.57 14.04 -7.28
N ILE A 111 13.80 15.18 -6.64
CA ILE A 111 13.65 15.36 -5.19
C ILE A 111 12.20 15.10 -4.77
N ALA A 112 11.23 15.71 -5.45
CA ALA A 112 9.81 15.52 -5.21
C ALA A 112 9.40 14.04 -5.27
N ALA A 113 9.90 13.31 -6.28
CA ALA A 113 9.65 11.88 -6.40
C ALA A 113 10.30 11.07 -5.25
N MET A 114 11.51 11.44 -4.79
CA MET A 114 12.18 10.74 -3.68
C MET A 114 11.52 11.01 -2.32
N THR A 115 10.98 12.21 -2.11
CA THR A 115 10.36 12.62 -0.83
C THR A 115 8.86 12.38 -0.78
N GLY A 116 8.21 12.17 -1.93
CA GLY A 116 6.75 12.12 -2.03
C GLY A 116 6.08 13.49 -1.96
N GLU A 117 6.83 14.58 -2.11
CA GLU A 117 6.32 15.95 -2.08
C GLU A 117 6.11 16.50 -3.50
N ASP A 118 5.05 16.07 -4.18
CA ASP A 118 4.76 16.49 -5.56
C ASP A 118 4.59 18.02 -5.73
N ALA A 119 4.30 18.76 -4.64
CA ALA A 119 4.20 20.22 -4.65
C ALA A 119 5.56 20.94 -4.63
N PHE A 120 6.65 20.26 -4.27
CA PHE A 120 7.96 20.86 -4.07
C PHE A 120 8.48 21.63 -5.30
N PRO A 121 8.41 21.11 -6.55
CA PRO A 121 8.92 21.82 -7.72
C PRO A 121 8.20 23.16 -7.95
N GLN A 122 6.89 23.20 -7.70
CA GLN A 122 6.06 24.39 -7.86
C GLN A 122 6.39 25.45 -6.81
N LEU A 123 6.67 25.03 -5.57
CA LEU A 123 7.09 25.92 -4.49
C LEU A 123 8.43 26.58 -4.81
N CYS A 124 9.41 25.80 -5.28
CA CYS A 124 10.71 26.32 -5.68
C CYS A 124 10.62 27.28 -6.87
N GLN A 125 9.78 26.99 -7.87
CA GLN A 125 9.55 27.89 -9.00
C GLN A 125 9.01 29.25 -8.55
N ARG A 126 7.94 29.25 -7.72
CA ARG A 126 7.35 30.49 -7.20
C ARG A 126 8.35 31.30 -6.35
N ALA A 127 9.18 30.63 -5.56
CA ALA A 127 10.22 31.30 -4.78
C ALA A 127 11.27 31.97 -5.69
N GLY A 128 11.69 31.30 -6.77
CA GLY A 128 12.60 31.86 -7.76
C GLY A 128 12.02 33.07 -8.51
N GLU A 129 10.74 33.04 -8.86
CA GLU A 129 10.06 34.19 -9.51
C GLU A 129 10.00 35.42 -8.61
N ARG A 130 9.74 35.23 -7.31
CA ARG A 130 9.73 36.32 -6.32
C ARG A 130 11.11 36.96 -6.16
N GLY A 131 12.16 36.15 -6.04
CA GLY A 131 13.53 36.65 -5.92
C GLY A 131 13.96 37.50 -7.12
N LYS A 132 13.59 37.08 -8.34
CA LYS A 132 13.87 37.88 -9.55
C LYS A 132 13.17 39.23 -9.57
N LYS A 133 11.94 39.29 -9.04
CA LYS A 133 11.18 40.54 -8.96
C LYS A 133 11.82 41.52 -7.98
N GLU A 134 12.28 41.02 -6.83
CA GLU A 134 12.98 41.82 -5.82
C GLU A 134 14.37 42.32 -6.28
N GLU A 135 15.05 41.59 -7.16
CA GLU A 135 16.29 42.07 -7.80
C GLU A 135 16.05 43.15 -8.85
N MET A 136 14.95 43.08 -9.62
CA MET A 136 14.61 44.08 -10.63
C MET A 136 14.13 45.41 -10.03
N ASP A 137 13.57 45.37 -8.83
CA ASP A 137 13.07 46.55 -8.10
C ASP A 137 14.17 47.26 -7.27
N ARG A 138 15.43 46.80 -7.35
CA ARG A 138 16.63 47.40 -6.71
C ARG A 138 17.52 48.09 -7.72
#